data_AF-A0AAV9JZZ1-F1
#
_entry.id   AF-A0AAV9JZZ1-F1
#
_cell.length_a   1.000
_cell.length_b   1.000
_cell.length_c   1.000
_cell.angle_alpha   90.00
_cell.angle_beta   90.00
_cell.angle_gamma   90.00
#
_symmetry.space_group_name_H-M   'P 1'
#
loop_
_entity.id
_entity.type
_entity.pdbx_description
1 polymer ?
#
loop_
_entity_poly.entity_id
_entity_poly.type
_entity_poly.pdbx_seq_one_letter_code
_entity_poly.pdbx_strand_id
1 'polypeptide(L)'
;MHFFNFFSLFLFVSSLFLLIKWKNSNSKTKKLPPGPWKLPLIGSMFHLLGGLPHHVLRDLAKKYGPIMHLQLGEVSLVVFTSPDMAKQVLKTHDLAFASRPKLLAANILFYNGTDVVFSPYGEYWKQMRKICLLELLGAKNVKSFSSIRQDEVLRMIEFFRSSSGKPVNATKRIYQFASSMICRSAFGKVSVEQDELLLLVKKASHFLE
;
A
#
# COMPACT_ATOMS: atom_id res chain seq x y z
N MET A 1 15.90 -21.35 42.51
CA MET A 1 15.51 -21.11 41.10
C MET A 1 14.08 -21.52 40.76
N HIS A 2 13.49 -22.57 41.37
CA HIS A 2 12.09 -22.98 41.07
C HIS A 2 11.01 -21.95 41.45
N PHE A 3 11.18 -21.22 42.56
CA PHE A 3 10.17 -20.25 43.04
C PHE A 3 9.95 -19.06 42.09
N PHE A 4 11.04 -18.58 41.45
CA PHE A 4 10.98 -17.52 40.45
C PHE A 4 10.18 -17.95 39.20
N ASN A 5 10.22 -19.25 38.88
CA ASN A 5 9.50 -19.83 37.75
C ASN A 5 7.99 -19.93 37.99
N PHE A 6 7.57 -20.31 39.21
CA PHE A 6 6.14 -20.34 39.58
C PHE A 6 5.52 -18.94 39.65
N PHE A 7 6.25 -17.96 40.18
CA PHE A 7 5.78 -16.58 40.25
C PHE A 7 5.62 -15.97 38.84
N SER A 8 6.59 -16.20 37.95
CA SER A 8 6.50 -15.80 36.54
C SER A 8 5.31 -16.47 35.82
N LEU A 9 5.10 -17.78 36.03
CA LEU A 9 3.96 -18.51 35.47
C LEU A 9 2.61 -17.96 35.97
N PHE A 10 2.50 -17.66 37.27
CA PHE A 10 1.29 -17.09 37.86
C PHE A 10 0.97 -15.69 37.30
N LEU A 11 1.98 -14.82 37.20
CA LEU A 11 1.82 -13.50 36.58
C LEU A 11 1.40 -13.61 35.11
N PHE A 12 1.98 -14.56 34.37
CA PHE A 12 1.62 -14.82 32.98
C PHE A 12 0.15 -15.26 32.84
N VAL A 13 -0.29 -16.22 33.66
CA VAL A 13 -1.68 -16.73 33.65
C VAL A 13 -2.67 -15.66 34.09
N SER A 14 -2.33 -14.87 35.12
CA SER A 14 -3.15 -13.76 35.62
C SER A 14 -3.32 -12.66 34.57
N SER A 15 -2.22 -12.27 33.90
CA SER A 15 -2.24 -11.33 32.78
C SER A 15 -3.13 -11.84 31.64
N LEU A 16 -3.00 -13.12 31.27
CA LEU A 16 -3.84 -13.75 30.24
C LEU A 16 -5.33 -13.73 30.63
N PHE A 17 -5.64 -14.01 31.89
CA PHE A 17 -7.01 -13.99 32.41
C PHE A 17 -7.63 -12.59 32.40
N LEU A 18 -6.86 -11.56 32.78
CA LEU A 18 -7.30 -10.17 32.73
C LEU A 18 -7.52 -9.70 31.28
N LEU A 19 -6.65 -10.11 30.34
CA LEU A 19 -6.82 -9.84 28.91
C LEU A 19 -8.11 -10.46 28.34
N ILE A 20 -8.44 -11.68 28.77
CA ILE A 20 -9.68 -12.37 28.35
C ILE A 20 -10.92 -11.64 28.91
N LYS A 21 -10.90 -11.26 30.19
CA LYS A 21 -12.02 -10.54 30.83
C LYS A 21 -12.24 -9.15 30.23
N TRP A 22 -11.18 -8.40 29.98
CA TRP A 22 -11.27 -7.07 29.37
C TRP A 22 -11.89 -7.15 27.97
N LYS A 23 -11.54 -8.18 27.19
CA LYS A 23 -12.12 -8.39 25.86
C LYS A 23 -13.61 -8.68 25.88
N ASN A 24 -14.10 -9.41 26.89
CA ASN A 24 -15.51 -9.80 26.99
C ASN A 24 -16.43 -8.66 27.47
N SER A 25 -15.91 -7.62 28.14
CA SER A 25 -16.77 -6.57 28.71
C SER A 25 -17.28 -5.53 27.69
N ASN A 26 -16.84 -5.57 26.42
CA ASN A 26 -17.02 -4.43 25.50
C ASN A 26 -17.71 -4.72 24.15
N SER A 27 -18.22 -5.92 23.88
CA SER A 27 -18.82 -6.19 22.55
C SER A 27 -20.34 -6.00 22.52
N LYS A 28 -20.81 -4.80 22.17
CA LYS A 28 -22.02 -4.69 21.34
C LYS A 28 -21.67 -5.28 19.98
N THR A 29 -22.20 -6.45 19.65
CA THR A 29 -21.88 -7.19 18.43
C THR A 29 -22.41 -6.46 17.19
N LYS A 30 -21.64 -5.51 16.67
CA LYS A 30 -21.82 -5.06 15.28
C LYS A 30 -21.62 -6.29 14.39
N LYS A 31 -22.57 -6.56 13.49
CA LYS A 31 -22.46 -7.64 12.51
C LYS A 31 -21.33 -7.30 11.53
N LEU A 32 -20.14 -7.83 11.78
CA LEU A 32 -18.99 -7.72 10.89
C LEU A 32 -19.05 -8.82 9.82
N PRO A 33 -18.39 -8.61 8.66
CA PRO A 33 -18.17 -9.67 7.69
C PRO A 33 -17.46 -10.89 8.32
N PRO A 34 -17.61 -12.09 7.73
CA PRO A 34 -16.87 -13.27 8.17
C PRO A 34 -15.36 -13.06 8.08
N GLY A 35 -14.57 -13.82 8.82
CA GLY A 35 -13.13 -13.66 8.77
C GLY A 35 -12.37 -14.70 9.59
N PRO A 36 -11.04 -14.76 9.43
CA PRO A 36 -10.21 -15.65 10.21
C PRO A 36 -10.26 -15.32 11.69
N TRP A 37 -10.02 -16.35 12.50
CA TRP A 37 -9.97 -16.22 13.96
C TRP A 37 -8.83 -15.28 14.39
N LYS A 38 -8.97 -14.72 15.60
CA LYS A 38 -8.17 -13.60 16.10
C LYS A 38 -7.46 -13.98 17.40
N LEU A 39 -6.16 -13.73 17.48
CA LEU A 39 -5.40 -13.78 18.72
C LEU A 39 -5.57 -12.48 19.52
N PRO A 40 -5.40 -12.51 20.86
CA PRO A 40 -5.31 -11.31 21.68
C PRO A 40 -4.19 -10.38 21.17
N LEU A 41 -4.41 -9.07 21.27
CA LEU A 41 -3.49 -7.99 20.86
C LEU A 41 -3.20 -7.91 19.35
N ILE A 42 -2.72 -8.98 18.72
CA ILE A 42 -2.29 -8.98 17.31
C ILE A 42 -3.43 -9.20 16.30
N GLY A 43 -4.57 -9.73 16.76
CA GLY A 43 -5.70 -10.05 15.89
C GLY A 43 -5.41 -11.18 14.90
N SER A 44 -5.71 -10.97 13.63
CA SER A 44 -5.52 -11.86 12.49
C SER A 44 -4.18 -11.67 11.76
N MET A 45 -3.29 -10.79 12.24
CA MET A 45 -2.05 -10.43 11.53
C MET A 45 -1.14 -11.63 11.25
N PHE A 46 -1.11 -12.62 12.13
CA PHE A 46 -0.29 -13.82 11.97
C PHE A 46 -0.68 -14.67 10.75
N HIS A 47 -1.91 -14.56 10.25
CA HIS A 47 -2.32 -15.23 9.01
C HIS A 47 -1.60 -14.67 7.79
N LEU A 48 -1.08 -13.44 7.86
CA LEU A 48 -0.36 -12.76 6.77
C LEU A 48 1.14 -13.08 6.73
N LEU A 49 1.66 -13.88 7.68
CA LEU A 49 3.07 -14.23 7.75
C LEU A 49 3.44 -15.26 6.68
N GLY A 50 4.65 -15.12 6.10
CA GLY A 50 5.25 -16.14 5.24
C GLY A 50 4.83 -16.11 3.77
N GLY A 51 4.05 -15.13 3.33
CA GLY A 51 3.66 -14.97 1.93
C GLY A 51 3.41 -13.52 1.54
N LEU A 52 3.29 -13.26 0.24
CA LEU A 52 2.89 -11.94 -0.26
C LEU A 52 1.46 -11.64 0.21
N PRO A 53 1.18 -10.45 0.81
CA PRO A 53 -0.12 -10.16 1.41
C PRO A 53 -1.30 -10.42 0.48
N HIS A 54 -1.21 -10.02 -0.79
CA HIS A 54 -2.28 -10.21 -1.77
C HIS A 54 -2.53 -11.69 -2.13
N HIS A 55 -1.52 -12.57 -2.06
CA HIS A 55 -1.72 -14.01 -2.23
C HIS A 55 -2.45 -14.62 -1.04
N VAL A 56 -2.00 -14.29 0.17
CA VAL A 56 -2.64 -14.75 1.40
C VAL A 56 -4.10 -14.29 1.45
N LEU A 57 -4.37 -13.02 1.14
CA LEU A 57 -5.73 -12.48 1.12
C LEU A 57 -6.62 -13.17 0.07
N ARG A 58 -6.09 -13.49 -1.11
CA ARG A 58 -6.80 -14.29 -2.12
C ARG A 58 -7.17 -15.68 -1.57
N ASP A 59 -6.24 -16.35 -0.90
CA ASP A 59 -6.48 -17.71 -0.41
C ASP A 59 -7.41 -17.73 0.81
N LEU A 60 -7.35 -16.70 1.67
CA LEU A 60 -8.36 -16.48 2.72
C LEU A 60 -9.75 -16.22 2.13
N ALA A 61 -9.85 -15.44 1.05
CA ALA A 61 -11.14 -15.16 0.41
C ALA A 61 -11.81 -16.43 -0.16
N LYS A 62 -11.05 -17.44 -0.56
CA LYS A 62 -11.63 -18.76 -0.94
C LYS A 62 -12.38 -19.43 0.20
N LYS A 63 -12.00 -19.14 1.46
CA LYS A 63 -12.60 -19.72 2.67
C LYS A 63 -13.68 -18.83 3.29
N TYR A 64 -13.47 -17.52 3.32
CA TYR A 64 -14.34 -16.57 4.02
C TYR A 64 -15.28 -15.80 3.08
N GLY A 65 -15.08 -15.90 1.77
CA GLY A 65 -15.92 -15.26 0.76
C GLY A 65 -15.39 -13.91 0.27
N PRO A 66 -16.18 -13.23 -0.59
CA PRO A 66 -15.74 -12.05 -1.33
C PRO A 66 -15.67 -10.77 -0.49
N ILE A 67 -16.21 -10.80 0.73
CA ILE A 67 -16.10 -9.76 1.74
C ILE A 67 -15.68 -10.40 3.06
N MET A 68 -14.53 -10.00 3.57
CA MET A 68 -14.00 -10.57 4.81
C MET A 68 -13.39 -9.52 5.74
N HIS A 69 -13.45 -9.80 7.03
CA HIS A 69 -12.89 -8.96 8.09
C HIS A 69 -11.56 -9.53 8.59
N LEU A 70 -10.54 -8.69 8.68
CA LEU A 70 -9.28 -8.99 9.37
C LEU A 70 -9.04 -7.93 10.45
N GLN A 71 -8.54 -8.37 11.59
CA GLN A 71 -8.09 -7.47 12.65
C GLN A 71 -6.56 -7.41 12.62
N LEU A 72 -5.95 -6.28 12.27
CA LEU A 72 -4.49 -6.12 12.23
C LEU A 72 -4.06 -5.29 13.44
N GLY A 73 -3.80 -5.96 14.57
CA GLY A 73 -3.63 -5.25 15.84
C GLY A 73 -4.90 -4.47 16.21
N GLU A 74 -4.78 -3.15 16.32
CA GLU A 74 -5.92 -2.24 16.56
C GLU A 74 -6.67 -1.86 15.27
N VAL A 75 -6.10 -2.12 14.09
CA VAL A 75 -6.68 -1.74 12.80
C VAL A 75 -7.73 -2.76 12.37
N SER A 76 -8.96 -2.29 12.15
CA SER A 76 -10.04 -3.09 11.56
C SER A 76 -10.01 -2.97 10.04
N LEU A 77 -9.68 -4.06 9.35
CA LEU A 77 -9.59 -4.13 7.89
C LEU A 77 -10.76 -4.93 7.32
N VAL A 78 -11.40 -4.39 6.28
CA VAL A 78 -12.36 -5.12 5.44
C VAL A 78 -11.73 -5.31 4.07
N VAL A 79 -11.71 -6.54 3.58
CA VAL A 79 -11.13 -6.92 2.30
C VAL A 79 -12.23 -7.34 1.34
N PHE A 80 -12.16 -6.81 0.13
CA PHE A 80 -13.08 -7.09 -0.97
C PHE A 80 -12.32 -7.78 -2.09
N THR A 81 -12.79 -8.94 -2.56
CA THR A 81 -12.04 -9.79 -3.52
C THR A 81 -12.83 -10.19 -4.76
N SER A 82 -14.01 -9.59 -5.01
CA SER A 82 -14.77 -9.81 -6.25
C SER A 82 -14.97 -8.51 -7.05
N PRO A 83 -15.14 -8.60 -8.39
CA PRO A 83 -15.42 -7.44 -9.24
C PRO A 83 -16.70 -6.70 -8.82
N ASP A 84 -17.74 -7.42 -8.41
CA ASP A 84 -19.00 -6.82 -7.95
C ASP A 84 -18.78 -6.00 -6.69
N MET A 85 -18.01 -6.52 -5.72
CA MET A 85 -17.69 -5.76 -4.51
C MET A 85 -16.77 -4.57 -4.79
N ALA A 86 -15.81 -4.72 -5.70
CA ALA A 86 -14.98 -3.60 -6.15
C ALA A 86 -15.83 -2.48 -6.77
N LYS A 87 -16.84 -2.81 -7.59
CA LYS A 87 -17.79 -1.83 -8.14
C LYS A 87 -18.60 -1.15 -7.03
N GLN A 88 -19.06 -1.91 -6.02
CA GLN A 88 -19.79 -1.34 -4.90
C GLN A 88 -18.97 -0.30 -4.13
N VAL A 89 -17.69 -0.58 -3.90
CA VAL A 89 -16.79 0.26 -3.07
C VAL A 89 -16.18 1.40 -3.85
N LEU A 90 -15.78 1.18 -5.11
CA LEU A 90 -15.04 2.14 -5.92
C LEU A 90 -15.92 2.99 -6.85
N LYS A 91 -17.22 2.67 -6.97
CA LYS A 91 -18.16 3.40 -7.82
C LYS A 91 -19.48 3.71 -7.14
N THR A 92 -20.20 2.71 -6.63
CA THR A 92 -21.55 2.93 -6.09
C THR A 92 -21.53 3.73 -4.79
N HIS A 93 -20.58 3.43 -3.90
CA HIS A 93 -20.39 4.07 -2.61
C HIS A 93 -19.00 4.72 -2.49
N ASP A 94 -18.44 5.16 -3.62
CA ASP A 94 -17.07 5.66 -3.71
C ASP A 94 -16.77 6.77 -2.69
N LEU A 95 -17.70 7.70 -2.48
CA LEU A 95 -17.56 8.80 -1.53
C LEU A 95 -17.41 8.30 -0.08
N ALA A 96 -18.12 7.23 0.30
CA ALA A 96 -18.03 6.65 1.64
C ALA A 96 -16.66 5.99 1.90
N PHE A 97 -15.98 5.56 0.83
CA PHE A 97 -14.66 4.93 0.88
C PHE A 97 -13.55 5.82 0.31
N ALA A 98 -13.82 7.11 0.07
CA ALA A 98 -12.89 8.00 -0.62
C ALA A 98 -11.70 8.41 0.26
N SER A 99 -11.88 8.43 1.59
CA SER A 99 -10.84 8.82 2.55
C SER A 99 -9.73 7.78 2.67
N ARG A 100 -8.50 8.25 2.95
CA ARG A 100 -7.31 7.40 3.10
C ARG A 100 -7.04 7.08 4.57
N PRO A 101 -6.51 5.88 4.88
CA PRO A 101 -6.03 5.59 6.21
C PRO A 101 -4.86 6.51 6.57
N LYS A 102 -4.81 6.96 7.81
CA LYS A 102 -3.66 7.73 8.32
C LYS A 102 -2.51 6.77 8.58
N LEU A 103 -1.45 6.87 7.78
CA LEU A 103 -0.23 6.10 7.95
C LEU A 103 0.89 7.04 8.41
N LEU A 104 1.62 6.66 9.47
CA LEU A 104 2.72 7.49 9.99
C LEU A 104 3.78 7.75 8.92
N ALA A 105 4.17 6.71 8.17
CA ALA A 105 5.11 6.84 7.07
C ALA A 105 4.62 7.82 6.00
N ALA A 106 3.34 7.74 5.61
CA ALA A 106 2.76 8.68 4.64
C ALA A 106 2.73 10.12 5.17
N ASN A 107 2.45 10.31 6.46
CA ASN A 107 2.48 11.65 7.07
C ASN A 107 3.89 12.25 7.06
N ILE A 108 4.93 11.44 7.28
CA ILE A 108 6.31 11.92 7.25
C ILE A 108 6.76 12.19 5.82
N LEU A 109 6.52 11.24 4.89
CA LEU A 109 7.01 11.31 3.51
C LEU A 109 6.24 12.32 2.66
N PHE A 110 4.95 12.51 2.92
CA PHE A 110 4.06 13.33 2.10
C PHE A 110 3.47 14.53 2.87
N TYR A 111 4.27 15.10 3.78
CA TYR A 111 3.96 16.35 4.48
C TYR A 111 2.54 16.34 5.07
N ASN A 112 2.28 15.37 5.94
CA ASN A 112 1.00 15.14 6.61
C ASN A 112 -0.16 14.83 5.65
N GLY A 113 0.11 14.13 4.54
CA GLY A 113 -0.90 13.76 3.54
C GLY A 113 -1.41 14.96 2.76
N THR A 114 -0.52 15.84 2.32
CA THR A 114 -0.87 16.95 1.41
C THR A 114 -0.65 16.58 -0.06
N ASP A 115 -0.27 15.34 -0.35
CA ASP A 115 -0.18 14.81 -1.72
C ASP A 115 -1.54 14.30 -2.24
N VAL A 116 -1.61 13.95 -3.53
CA VAL A 116 -2.88 13.51 -4.16
C VAL A 116 -3.25 12.05 -3.83
N VAL A 117 -2.30 11.25 -3.33
CA VAL A 117 -2.47 9.83 -3.02
C VAL A 117 -2.98 9.61 -1.60
N PHE A 118 -2.39 10.27 -0.59
CA PHE A 118 -2.72 10.08 0.84
C PHE A 118 -3.57 11.19 1.45
N SER A 119 -3.83 12.31 0.75
CA SER A 119 -4.71 13.35 1.28
C SER A 119 -6.15 12.86 1.50
N PRO A 120 -6.78 13.22 2.63
CA PRO A 120 -8.17 12.89 2.89
C PRO A 120 -9.08 13.55 1.84
N TYR A 121 -10.19 12.88 1.53
CA TYR A 121 -11.15 13.43 0.59
C TYR A 121 -11.74 14.75 1.14
N GLY A 122 -11.73 15.79 0.30
CA GLY A 122 -12.18 17.13 0.64
C GLY A 122 -11.91 18.12 -0.49
N GLU A 123 -12.21 19.39 -0.28
CA GLU A 123 -12.05 20.43 -1.31
C GLU A 123 -10.60 20.57 -1.80
N TYR A 124 -9.63 20.48 -0.88
CA TYR A 124 -8.20 20.47 -1.23
C TYR A 124 -7.86 19.34 -2.22
N TRP A 125 -8.22 18.09 -1.87
CA TRP A 125 -7.95 16.94 -2.73
C TRP A 125 -8.65 17.05 -4.09
N LYS A 126 -9.91 17.53 -4.13
CA LYS A 126 -10.65 17.76 -5.38
C LYS A 126 -9.93 18.76 -6.27
N GLN A 127 -9.45 19.87 -5.70
CA GLN A 127 -8.71 20.90 -6.42
C GLN A 127 -7.39 20.35 -6.97
N MET A 128 -6.59 19.68 -6.14
CA MET A 128 -5.30 19.11 -6.60
C MET A 128 -5.50 18.03 -7.65
N ARG A 129 -6.50 17.15 -7.48
CA ARG A 129 -6.86 16.15 -8.49
C ARG A 129 -7.28 16.81 -9.81
N LYS A 130 -8.07 17.89 -9.77
CA LYS A 130 -8.47 18.63 -10.97
C LYS A 130 -7.25 19.20 -11.70
N ILE A 131 -6.32 19.81 -10.98
CA ILE A 131 -5.06 20.33 -11.55
C ILE A 131 -4.27 19.20 -12.20
N CYS A 132 -4.05 18.08 -11.49
CA CYS A 132 -3.32 16.94 -12.06
C CYS A 132 -3.98 16.39 -13.34
N LEU A 133 -5.31 16.25 -13.35
CA LEU A 133 -6.02 15.71 -14.50
C LEU A 133 -6.01 16.65 -15.71
N LEU A 134 -6.18 17.95 -15.49
CA LEU A 134 -6.26 18.93 -16.58
C LEU A 134 -4.86 19.32 -17.10
N GLU A 135 -3.91 19.57 -16.20
CA GLU A 135 -2.63 20.17 -16.54
C GLU A 135 -1.49 19.15 -16.69
N LEU A 136 -1.59 17.95 -16.12
CA LEU A 136 -0.51 16.95 -16.23
C LEU A 136 -0.93 15.74 -17.07
N LEU A 137 -2.12 15.20 -16.80
CA LEU A 137 -2.59 13.94 -17.37
C LEU A 137 -3.59 14.12 -18.52
N GLY A 138 -3.86 15.37 -18.92
CA GLY A 138 -4.74 15.67 -20.03
C GLY A 138 -4.19 15.18 -21.37
N ALA A 139 -5.06 14.75 -22.28
CA ALA A 139 -4.65 14.15 -23.56
C ALA A 139 -3.69 15.03 -24.38
N LYS A 140 -3.85 16.36 -24.33
CA LYS A 140 -2.95 17.33 -24.98
C LYS A 140 -1.53 17.25 -24.41
N ASN A 141 -1.41 17.26 -23.08
CA ASN A 141 -0.11 17.25 -22.40
C ASN A 141 0.55 15.87 -22.49
N VAL A 142 -0.23 14.79 -22.38
CA VAL A 142 0.29 13.43 -22.64
C VAL A 142 0.82 13.32 -24.08
N LYS A 143 0.15 13.91 -25.07
CA LYS A 143 0.64 13.93 -26.46
C LYS A 143 1.90 14.78 -26.64
N SER A 144 2.05 15.91 -25.94
CA SER A 144 3.26 16.74 -26.04
C SER A 144 4.51 16.00 -25.54
N PHE A 145 4.39 15.08 -24.58
CA PHE A 145 5.49 14.22 -24.12
C PHE A 145 5.81 13.03 -25.04
N SER A 146 5.25 12.98 -26.27
CA SER A 146 5.46 11.86 -27.20
C SER A 146 6.93 11.70 -27.61
N SER A 147 7.63 12.78 -27.90
CA SER A 147 9.05 12.77 -28.26
C SER A 147 9.91 12.22 -27.12
N ILE A 148 9.62 12.61 -25.88
CA ILE A 148 10.29 12.09 -24.67
C ILE A 148 10.10 10.57 -24.58
N ARG A 149 8.86 10.09 -24.73
CA ARG A 149 8.58 8.64 -24.71
C ARG A 149 9.32 7.89 -25.80
N GLN A 150 9.30 8.40 -27.02
CA GLN A 150 9.98 7.76 -28.15
C GLN A 150 11.49 7.66 -27.89
N ASP A 151 12.11 8.76 -27.46
CA ASP A 151 13.54 8.82 -27.16
C ASP A 151 13.93 7.87 -26.01
N GLU A 152 13.23 7.89 -24.88
CA GLU A 152 13.53 6.99 -23.75
C GLU A 152 13.31 5.50 -24.10
N VAL A 153 12.29 5.18 -24.91
CA VAL A 153 12.07 3.80 -25.38
C VAL A 153 13.18 3.35 -26.32
N LEU A 154 13.61 4.21 -27.25
CA LEU A 154 14.72 3.91 -28.16
C LEU A 154 16.01 3.65 -27.38
N ARG A 155 16.35 4.50 -26.39
CA ARG A 155 17.51 4.29 -25.51
C ARG A 155 17.42 2.99 -24.73
N MET A 156 16.22 2.60 -24.29
CA MET A 156 16.02 1.33 -23.59
C MET A 156 16.25 0.14 -24.54
N ILE A 157 15.70 0.18 -25.76
CA ILE A 157 15.89 -0.86 -26.79
C ILE A 157 17.38 -0.98 -27.15
N GLU A 158 18.05 0.15 -27.39
CA GLU A 158 19.47 0.18 -27.74
C GLU A 158 20.36 -0.41 -26.64
N PHE A 159 20.05 -0.13 -25.37
CA PHE A 159 20.72 -0.76 -24.23
C PHE A 159 20.59 -2.29 -24.25
N PHE A 160 19.40 -2.82 -24.50
CA PHE A 160 19.21 -4.28 -24.58
C PHE A 160 19.90 -4.88 -25.80
N ARG A 161 19.88 -4.17 -26.94
CA ARG A 161 20.54 -4.62 -28.17
C ARG A 161 22.06 -4.68 -28.01
N SER A 162 22.67 -3.65 -27.41
CA SER A 162 24.11 -3.60 -27.15
C SER A 162 24.58 -4.57 -26.06
N SER A 163 23.65 -5.02 -25.22
CA SER A 163 23.90 -6.01 -24.16
C SER A 163 23.58 -7.45 -24.58
N SER A 164 23.34 -7.70 -25.87
CA SER A 164 23.07 -9.05 -26.38
C SER A 164 24.16 -10.05 -25.97
N GLY A 165 23.74 -11.22 -25.47
CA GLY A 165 24.64 -12.26 -24.98
C GLY A 165 25.24 -11.99 -23.60
N LYS A 166 24.88 -10.90 -22.91
CA LYS A 166 25.34 -10.59 -21.55
C LYS A 166 24.17 -10.58 -20.56
N PRO A 167 24.38 -11.02 -19.31
CA PRO A 167 23.36 -10.87 -18.26
C PRO A 167 23.12 -9.38 -17.97
N VAL A 168 21.86 -8.98 -17.92
CA VAL A 168 21.45 -7.58 -17.64
C VAL A 168 20.44 -7.52 -16.50
N ASN A 169 20.53 -6.45 -15.70
CA ASN A 169 19.53 -6.15 -14.68
C ASN A 169 18.35 -5.37 -15.30
N ALA A 170 17.36 -6.10 -15.82
CA ALA A 170 16.17 -5.51 -16.43
C ALA A 170 15.36 -4.64 -15.45
N THR A 171 15.27 -5.05 -14.19
CA THR A 171 14.58 -4.30 -13.13
C THR A 171 15.20 -2.91 -12.97
N LYS A 172 16.53 -2.82 -12.80
CA LYS A 172 17.24 -1.53 -12.71
C LYS A 172 16.98 -0.69 -13.95
N ARG A 173 17.03 -1.29 -15.15
CA ARG A 173 16.81 -0.57 -16.41
C ARG A 173 15.40 0.00 -16.53
N ILE A 174 14.37 -0.75 -16.13
CA ILE A 174 12.98 -0.29 -16.13
C ILE A 174 12.78 0.87 -15.14
N TYR A 175 13.38 0.78 -13.95
CA TYR A 175 13.34 1.89 -12.99
C TYR A 175 14.00 3.16 -13.53
N GLN A 176 15.17 3.03 -14.16
CA GLN A 176 15.83 4.17 -14.82
C GLN A 176 14.97 4.76 -15.95
N PHE A 177 14.38 3.91 -16.80
CA PHE A 177 13.47 4.35 -17.85
C PHE A 177 12.27 5.14 -17.28
N ALA A 178 11.60 4.60 -16.26
CA ALA A 178 10.46 5.27 -15.61
C ALA A 178 10.86 6.60 -14.96
N SER A 179 12.02 6.63 -14.28
CA SER A 179 12.56 7.83 -13.66
C SER A 179 12.92 8.90 -14.70
N SER A 180 13.62 8.54 -15.78
CA SER A 180 13.94 9.47 -16.87
C SER A 180 12.68 10.04 -17.51
N MET A 181 11.68 9.19 -17.76
CA MET A 181 10.39 9.60 -18.29
C MET A 181 9.71 10.65 -17.41
N ILE A 182 9.65 10.40 -16.09
CA ILE A 182 9.04 11.32 -15.13
C ILE A 182 9.85 12.62 -15.04
N CYS A 183 11.18 12.53 -14.85
CA CYS A 183 12.03 13.70 -14.68
C CYS A 183 12.03 14.60 -15.91
N ARG A 184 12.10 14.03 -17.12
CA ARG A 184 12.04 14.83 -18.36
C ARG A 184 10.68 15.46 -18.58
N SER A 185 9.59 14.75 -18.23
CA SER A 185 8.24 15.30 -18.37
C SER A 185 7.96 16.41 -17.35
N ALA A 186 8.46 16.27 -16.12
CA ALA A 186 8.22 17.21 -15.03
C ALA A 186 9.21 18.38 -14.98
N PHE A 187 10.49 18.14 -15.28
CA PHE A 187 11.59 19.10 -15.10
C PHE A 187 12.35 19.41 -16.39
N GLY A 188 12.00 18.79 -17.52
CA GLY A 188 12.67 18.99 -18.81
C GLY A 188 14.03 18.30 -18.96
N LYS A 189 14.55 17.66 -17.90
CA LYS A 189 15.87 17.00 -17.88
C LYS A 189 15.87 15.72 -17.06
N VAL A 190 16.86 14.86 -17.30
CA VAL A 190 17.10 13.66 -16.46
C VAL A 190 17.76 14.08 -15.15
N SER A 191 17.47 13.35 -14.07
CA SER A 191 18.15 13.56 -12.78
C SER A 191 19.64 13.24 -12.91
N VAL A 192 20.50 14.13 -12.40
CA VAL A 192 21.95 13.91 -12.32
C VAL A 192 22.26 12.73 -11.37
N GLU A 193 21.48 12.61 -10.30
CA GLU A 193 21.61 11.59 -9.25
C GLU A 193 20.51 10.54 -9.39
N GLN A 194 20.30 10.04 -10.61
CA GLN A 194 19.20 9.13 -10.91
C GLN A 194 19.23 7.86 -10.05
N ASP A 195 20.40 7.26 -9.84
CA ASP A 195 20.53 6.04 -9.05
C ASP A 195 20.22 6.30 -7.55
N GLU A 196 20.58 7.47 -7.02
CA GLU A 196 20.25 7.85 -5.63
C GLU A 196 18.75 8.11 -5.46
N LEU A 197 18.13 8.83 -6.40
CA LEU A 197 16.68 9.03 -6.42
C LEU A 197 15.93 7.69 -6.43
N LEU A 198 16.38 6.73 -7.24
CA LEU A 198 15.78 5.40 -7.29
C LEU A 198 15.93 4.63 -5.97
N LEU A 199 17.07 4.76 -5.29
CA LEU A 199 17.27 4.18 -3.97
C LEU A 199 16.33 4.81 -2.93
N LEU A 200 16.14 6.11 -2.96
CA LEU A 200 15.21 6.81 -2.06
C LEU A 200 13.76 6.38 -2.31
N VAL A 201 13.33 6.31 -3.57
CA VAL A 201 11.98 5.83 -3.92
C VAL A 201 11.76 4.39 -3.45
N LYS A 202 12.76 3.52 -3.60
CA LYS A 202 12.67 2.13 -3.12
C LYS A 202 12.61 2.02 -1.60
N LYS A 203 13.33 2.88 -0.87
CA LYS A 203 13.22 2.96 0.60
C LYS A 203 11.85 3.45 1.00
N ALA A 204 11.34 4.50 0.36
CA ALA A 204 10.03 5.05 0.62
C ALA A 204 8.90 4.03 0.36
N SER A 205 8.96 3.25 -0.71
CA SER A 205 7.96 2.22 -1.00
C SER A 205 7.90 1.15 0.08
N HIS A 206 9.05 0.72 0.62
CA HIS A 206 9.09 -0.24 1.72
C HIS A 206 8.44 0.28 3.01
N PHE A 207 8.41 1.59 3.26
CA PHE A 207 7.72 2.15 4.43
C PHE A 207 6.20 2.26 4.24
N LEU A 208 5.71 2.13 3.01
CA LEU A 208 4.29 2.25 2.65
C LEU A 208 3.60 0.89 2.48
N GLU A 209 4.37 -0.19 2.41
CA GLU A 209 3.92 -1.60 2.38
C GLU A 209 3.76 -2.16 3.80
#